data_AF-A0A1G7Y436-F1
#
_entry.id   AF-A0A1G7Y436-F1
#
_cell.length_a   1.000
_cell.length_b   1.000
_cell.length_c   1.000
_cell.angle_alpha   90.00
_cell.angle_beta   90.00
_cell.angle_gamma   90.00
#
_symmetry.space_group_name_H-M   'P 1'
#
loop_
_entity.id
_entity.type
_entity.pdbx_description
1 polymer ?
#
loop_
_entity_poly.entity_id
_entity_poly.type
_entity_poly.pdbx_seq_one_letter_code
_entity_poly.pdbx_strand_id
1 'polypeptide(L)'
;MKTQKHMTRSNTLLITLLITFMGVTGCGGSDDDGDFNNTDCNNWSEQYLAQANAYSNASNAYATDPTLANCQNYKTAGLNFIEALEDVIDCVPNANRQGFLDDIEQYKDQINATDCN
;
A
#
# COMPACT_ATOMS: atom_id res chain seq x y z
N MET A 1 5.39 51.28 30.67
CA MET A 1 5.42 49.94 31.29
C MET A 1 4.74 48.95 30.34
N LYS A 2 5.34 47.77 30.15
CA LYS A 2 4.96 46.70 29.20
C LYS A 2 3.91 45.76 29.81
N THR A 3 2.95 45.29 29.01
CA THR A 3 2.27 43.96 29.05
C THR A 3 1.18 43.94 27.95
N GLN A 4 1.39 43.36 26.76
CA GLN A 4 1.21 41.94 26.37
C GLN A 4 -0.22 41.39 26.58
N LYS A 5 -0.94 41.07 25.48
CA LYS A 5 -1.43 39.69 25.19
C LYS A 5 -2.23 39.61 23.87
N HIS A 6 -1.75 38.70 23.02
CA HIS A 6 -2.42 37.90 21.98
C HIS A 6 -3.19 38.62 20.87
N MET A 7 -2.44 38.89 19.80
CA MET A 7 -2.94 38.97 18.43
C MET A 7 -3.41 37.57 17.99
N THR A 8 -4.72 37.35 17.89
CA THR A 8 -5.33 36.14 17.32
C THR A 8 -5.12 36.12 15.80
N ARG A 9 -3.89 35.78 15.40
CA ARG A 9 -3.47 35.51 14.02
C ARG A 9 -2.83 34.13 14.04
N SER A 10 -3.55 33.09 13.65
CA SER A 10 -3.02 31.80 13.18
C SER A 10 -4.09 30.72 13.33
N ASN A 11 -5.01 30.59 12.37
CA ASN A 11 -5.68 29.28 12.17
C ASN A 11 -6.34 29.05 10.81
N THR A 12 -6.26 29.99 9.86
CA THR A 12 -6.90 29.84 8.54
C THR A 12 -5.89 29.74 7.39
N LEU A 13 -4.67 29.28 7.68
CA LEU A 13 -3.58 29.13 6.69
C LEU A 13 -2.98 27.71 6.64
N LEU A 14 -3.58 26.74 7.33
CA LEU A 14 -3.05 25.36 7.44
C LEU A 14 -3.76 24.33 6.56
N ILE A 15 -4.84 24.70 5.84
CA ILE A 15 -5.66 23.74 5.08
C ILE A 15 -5.27 23.65 3.59
N THR A 16 -4.41 24.56 3.10
CA THR A 16 -4.09 24.67 1.66
C THR A 16 -2.81 23.93 1.23
N LEU A 17 -2.11 23.23 2.14
CA LEU A 17 -0.78 22.64 1.90
C LEU A 17 -0.76 21.11 1.73
N LEU A 18 -1.89 20.46 1.43
CA LEU A 18 -1.97 18.99 1.30
C LEU A 18 -2.38 18.47 -0.09
N ILE A 19 -2.57 19.34 -1.09
CA ILE A 19 -3.09 18.93 -2.42
C ILE A 19 -1.98 18.85 -3.48
N THR A 20 -0.71 19.04 -3.12
CA THR A 20 0.41 19.00 -4.09
C THR A 20 1.14 17.66 -4.06
N PHE A 21 0.44 16.57 -4.38
CA PHE A 21 1.07 15.26 -4.66
C PHE A 21 0.34 14.44 -5.74
N MET A 22 -0.18 15.12 -6.76
CA MET A 22 -0.65 14.48 -8.02
C MET A 22 0.27 14.87 -9.18
N GLY A 23 1.56 14.55 -9.06
CA GLY A 23 2.52 14.89 -10.09
C GLY A 23 3.78 14.06 -10.03
N VAL A 24 3.68 12.76 -10.28
CA VAL A 24 4.75 11.94 -10.89
C VAL A 24 4.16 10.61 -11.42
N THR A 25 3.53 10.65 -12.59
CA THR A 25 3.52 9.48 -13.49
C THR A 25 4.34 9.80 -14.73
N GLY A 26 5.63 10.07 -14.50
CA GLY A 26 6.65 9.85 -15.51
C GLY A 26 7.06 8.39 -15.45
N CYS A 27 6.35 7.52 -16.16
CA CYS A 27 6.91 6.22 -16.55
C CYS A 27 7.92 6.51 -17.67
N GLY A 28 9.15 6.84 -17.29
CA GLY A 28 10.29 6.93 -18.19
C GLY A 28 11.06 5.63 -18.08
N GLY A 29 10.88 4.74 -19.05
CA GLY A 29 11.73 3.57 -19.21
C GLY A 29 13.14 3.99 -19.62
N SER A 30 14.13 3.31 -19.04
CA SER A 30 15.40 2.94 -19.65
C SER A 30 16.12 1.93 -18.75
N ASP A 31 16.07 0.68 -19.19
CA ASP A 31 17.18 -0.28 -19.26
C ASP A 31 18.12 -0.40 -18.05
N ASP A 32 17.83 -1.35 -17.17
CA ASP A 32 18.86 -2.19 -16.56
C ASP A 32 18.48 -3.64 -16.82
N ASP A 33 19.18 -4.28 -17.76
CA ASP A 33 19.12 -5.70 -18.08
C ASP A 33 19.63 -6.52 -16.87
N GLY A 34 18.87 -6.51 -15.78
CA GLY A 34 18.93 -7.56 -14.78
C GLY A 34 18.36 -8.81 -15.43
N ASP A 35 19.23 -9.79 -15.71
CA ASP A 35 18.87 -11.12 -16.19
C ASP A 35 17.86 -11.79 -15.21
N PHE A 36 16.57 -11.49 -15.36
CA PHE A 36 15.46 -12.16 -14.69
C PHE A 36 15.21 -13.53 -15.34
N ASN A 37 16.25 -14.35 -15.41
CA ASN A 37 16.24 -15.61 -16.14
C ASN A 37 15.92 -16.82 -15.27
N ASN A 38 15.22 -16.59 -14.16
CA ASN A 38 14.64 -17.65 -13.38
C ASN A 38 13.47 -17.10 -12.55
N THR A 39 12.32 -17.77 -12.63
CA THR A 39 11.05 -17.43 -11.95
C THR A 39 10.21 -16.35 -12.66
N ASP A 40 8.87 -16.42 -12.54
CA ASP A 40 7.78 -15.67 -13.21
C ASP A 40 7.81 -14.11 -13.15
N CYS A 41 8.99 -13.52 -12.98
CA CYS A 41 9.28 -12.08 -12.93
C CYS A 41 9.01 -11.32 -14.24
N ASN A 42 8.51 -11.97 -15.29
CA ASN A 42 8.10 -11.25 -16.51
C ASN A 42 6.67 -10.72 -16.41
N ASN A 43 5.83 -11.29 -15.53
CA ASN A 43 4.44 -10.87 -15.37
C ASN A 43 4.05 -10.49 -13.92
N TRP A 44 5.04 -10.17 -13.08
CA TRP A 44 4.79 -9.81 -11.68
C TRP A 44 3.88 -8.57 -11.58
N SER A 45 3.99 -7.64 -12.52
CA SER A 45 3.25 -6.38 -12.49
C SER A 45 1.75 -6.57 -12.71
N GLU A 46 1.32 -7.43 -13.64
CA GLU A 46 -0.10 -7.69 -13.86
C GLU A 46 -0.72 -8.44 -12.67
N GLN A 47 -0.03 -9.46 -12.15
CA GLN A 47 -0.51 -10.23 -10.99
C GLN A 47 -0.63 -9.36 -9.75
N TYR A 48 0.41 -8.58 -9.46
CA TYR A 48 0.42 -7.60 -8.38
C TYR A 48 -0.69 -6.57 -8.53
N LEU A 49 -0.85 -5.96 -9.71
CA LEU A 49 -1.85 -4.91 -9.95
C LEU A 49 -3.28 -5.45 -9.82
N ALA A 50 -3.56 -6.65 -10.32
CA ALA A 50 -4.87 -7.26 -10.21
C ALA A 50 -5.27 -7.47 -8.74
N GLN A 51 -4.38 -8.07 -7.94
CA GLN A 51 -4.65 -8.33 -6.52
C GLN A 51 -4.67 -7.03 -5.69
N ALA A 52 -3.80 -6.06 -5.99
CA ALA A 52 -3.81 -4.75 -5.33
C ALA A 52 -5.15 -4.03 -5.55
N ASN A 53 -5.68 -4.05 -6.77
CA ASN A 53 -6.99 -3.46 -7.08
C ASN A 53 -8.13 -4.21 -6.36
N ALA A 54 -8.09 -5.55 -6.34
CA ALA A 54 -9.08 -6.35 -5.63
C ALA A 54 -9.09 -6.04 -4.13
N TYR A 55 -7.91 -5.98 -3.50
CA TYR A 55 -7.76 -5.60 -2.10
C TYR A 55 -8.22 -4.17 -1.83
N SER A 56 -7.86 -3.21 -2.67
CA SER A 56 -8.32 -1.81 -2.55
C SER A 56 -9.85 -1.70 -2.61
N ASN A 57 -10.48 -2.42 -3.54
CA ASN A 57 -11.94 -2.45 -3.65
C ASN A 57 -12.60 -3.09 -2.42
N ALA A 58 -12.07 -4.22 -1.94
CA ALA A 58 -12.56 -4.89 -0.74
C ALA A 58 -12.38 -4.04 0.52
N SER A 59 -11.26 -3.31 0.63
CA SER A 59 -10.99 -2.35 1.69
C SER A 59 -12.02 -1.22 1.71
N ASN A 60 -12.32 -0.63 0.55
CA ASN A 60 -13.34 0.42 0.44
C ASN A 60 -14.75 -0.11 0.77
N ALA A 61 -15.08 -1.32 0.31
CA ALA A 61 -16.37 -1.96 0.61
C ALA A 61 -16.54 -2.18 2.13
N TYR A 62 -15.54 -2.73 2.80
CA TYR A 62 -15.57 -2.96 4.24
C TYR A 62 -15.59 -1.64 5.05
N ALA A 63 -14.81 -0.64 4.62
CA ALA A 63 -14.81 0.67 5.27
C ALA A 63 -16.17 1.39 5.15
N THR A 64 -16.89 1.18 4.05
CA THR A 64 -18.20 1.79 3.81
C THR A 64 -19.33 1.01 4.46
N ASP A 65 -19.25 -0.32 4.46
CA ASP A 65 -20.26 -1.23 4.96
C ASP A 65 -19.58 -2.41 5.70
N PRO A 66 -19.37 -2.30 7.03
CA PRO A 66 -18.61 -3.27 7.80
C PRO A 66 -19.44 -4.51 8.18
N THR A 67 -20.06 -5.14 7.19
CA THR A 67 -20.74 -6.43 7.36
C THR A 67 -19.72 -7.56 7.47
N LEU A 68 -20.14 -8.68 8.08
CA LEU A 68 -19.34 -9.91 8.12
C LEU A 68 -18.87 -10.33 6.71
N ALA A 69 -19.75 -10.25 5.71
CA ALA A 69 -19.42 -10.60 4.33
C ALA A 69 -18.30 -9.70 3.76
N ASN A 70 -18.40 -8.38 3.96
CA ASN A 70 -17.37 -7.45 3.47
C ASN A 70 -16.06 -7.58 4.25
N CYS A 71 -16.11 -7.88 5.55
CA CYS A 71 -14.91 -8.16 6.35
C CYS A 71 -14.17 -9.42 5.86
N GLN A 72 -14.91 -10.51 5.61
CA GLN A 72 -14.32 -11.74 5.09
C GLN A 72 -13.75 -11.55 3.67
N ASN A 73 -14.43 -10.76 2.83
CA ASN A 73 -13.92 -10.40 1.51
C ASN A 73 -12.65 -9.54 1.61
N TYR A 74 -12.60 -8.58 2.54
CA TYR A 74 -11.41 -7.79 2.85
C TYR A 74 -10.23 -8.67 3.26
N LYS A 75 -10.42 -9.60 4.21
CA LYS A 75 -9.37 -10.54 4.65
C LYS A 75 -8.88 -11.40 3.50
N THR A 76 -9.80 -12.00 2.74
CA THR A 76 -9.47 -12.87 1.61
C THR A 76 -8.68 -12.12 0.54
N ALA A 77 -9.17 -10.95 0.11
CA ALA A 77 -8.49 -10.15 -0.90
C ALA A 77 -7.11 -9.67 -0.44
N GLY A 78 -6.95 -9.34 0.85
CA GLY A 78 -5.67 -8.93 1.40
C GLY A 78 -4.65 -10.08 1.48
N LEU A 79 -5.10 -11.28 1.87
CA LEU A 79 -4.23 -12.48 1.85
C LEU A 79 -3.81 -12.86 0.43
N ASN A 80 -4.72 -12.76 -0.56
CA ASN A 80 -4.38 -13.00 -1.96
C ASN A 80 -3.37 -11.97 -2.49
N PHE A 81 -3.46 -10.72 -2.03
CA PHE A 81 -2.49 -9.68 -2.37
C PHE A 81 -1.10 -9.97 -1.77
N ILE A 82 -1.07 -10.49 -0.53
CA ILE A 82 0.17 -10.95 0.10
C ILE A 82 0.77 -12.15 -0.64
N GLU A 83 -0.03 -13.13 -1.03
CA GLU A 83 0.42 -14.29 -1.81
C GLU A 83 1.08 -13.83 -3.13
N ALA A 84 0.45 -12.90 -3.85
CA ALA A 84 1.04 -12.33 -5.06
C ALA A 84 2.35 -11.58 -4.81
N LEU A 85 2.55 -11.00 -3.62
CA LEU A 85 3.81 -10.38 -3.22
C LEU A 85 4.88 -11.42 -2.86
N GLU A 86 4.50 -12.49 -2.16
CA GLU A 86 5.37 -13.62 -1.82
C GLU A 86 5.86 -14.33 -3.10
N ASP A 87 5.01 -14.50 -4.11
CA ASP A 87 5.36 -15.14 -5.38
C ASP A 87 6.41 -14.39 -6.20
N VAL A 88 6.49 -13.06 -6.01
CA VAL A 88 7.36 -12.18 -6.79
C VAL A 88 8.54 -11.65 -5.97
N ILE A 89 8.65 -12.07 -4.69
CA ILE A 89 9.73 -11.64 -3.80
C ILE A 89 11.11 -12.06 -4.34
N ASP A 90 11.14 -13.14 -5.12
CA ASP A 90 12.31 -13.63 -5.82
C ASP A 90 12.84 -12.67 -6.89
N CYS A 91 11.97 -11.81 -7.42
CA CYS A 91 12.33 -10.75 -8.36
C CYS A 91 12.99 -9.54 -7.68
N VAL A 92 12.92 -9.45 -6.35
CA VAL A 92 13.50 -8.31 -5.62
C VAL A 92 15.01 -8.52 -5.40
N PRO A 93 15.85 -7.51 -5.65
CA PRO A 93 17.28 -7.57 -5.35
C PRO A 93 17.54 -7.95 -3.89
N ASN A 94 18.51 -8.85 -3.66
CA ASN A 94 18.83 -9.40 -2.34
C ASN A 94 19.09 -8.35 -1.26
N ALA A 95 19.63 -7.17 -1.63
CA ALA A 95 19.90 -6.08 -0.69
C ALA A 95 18.64 -5.56 0.03
N ASN A 96 17.46 -5.71 -0.58
CA ASN A 96 16.20 -5.16 -0.06
C ASN A 96 15.22 -6.26 0.36
N ARG A 97 15.42 -7.49 -0.12
CA ARG A 97 14.52 -8.63 0.06
C ARG A 97 14.07 -8.87 1.51
N GLN A 98 14.99 -8.82 2.46
CA GLN A 98 14.63 -9.07 3.87
C GLN A 98 13.65 -8.02 4.39
N GLY A 99 13.84 -6.74 4.07
CA GLY A 99 12.91 -5.69 4.50
C GLY A 99 11.51 -5.91 3.92
N PHE A 100 11.41 -6.32 2.65
CA PHE A 100 10.13 -6.66 2.05
C PHE A 100 9.48 -7.90 2.67
N LEU A 101 10.25 -8.94 3.02
CA LEU A 101 9.73 -10.10 3.74
C LEU A 101 9.16 -9.72 5.11
N ASP A 102 9.88 -8.88 5.86
CA ASP A 102 9.44 -8.40 7.18
C ASP A 102 8.14 -7.58 7.04
N ASP A 103 8.04 -6.72 6.02
CA ASP A 103 6.84 -5.92 5.74
C ASP A 103 5.64 -6.81 5.33
N ILE A 104 5.88 -7.81 4.48
CA ILE A 104 4.87 -8.79 4.05
C ILE A 104 4.32 -9.55 5.26
N GLU A 105 5.21 -10.06 6.14
CA GLU A 105 4.82 -10.80 7.34
C GLU A 105 4.01 -9.91 8.30
N GLN A 106 4.49 -8.70 8.58
CA GLN A 106 3.77 -7.75 9.44
C GLN A 106 2.38 -7.44 8.90
N TYR A 107 2.25 -7.33 7.58
CA TYR A 107 0.98 -7.04 6.95
C TYR A 107 0.02 -8.25 6.96
N LYS A 108 0.56 -9.47 6.80
CA LYS A 108 -0.16 -10.74 6.96
C LYS A 108 -0.76 -10.86 8.35
N ASP A 109 0.03 -10.53 9.37
CA ASP A 109 -0.41 -10.56 10.76
C ASP A 109 -1.53 -9.56 11.02
N GLN A 110 -1.44 -8.35 10.47
CA GLN A 110 -2.50 -7.34 10.59
C GLN A 110 -3.82 -7.81 9.98
N ILE A 111 -3.78 -8.41 8.79
CA ILE A 111 -4.98 -8.95 8.14
C ILE A 111 -5.54 -10.10 8.97
N ASN A 112 -4.69 -11.03 9.42
CA ASN A 112 -5.13 -12.18 10.20
C ASN A 112 -5.74 -11.76 11.55
N ALA A 113 -5.17 -10.74 12.20
CA ALA A 113 -5.66 -10.16 13.44
C ALA A 113 -6.97 -9.37 13.27
N THR A 114 -7.38 -9.05 12.04
CA THR A 114 -8.67 -8.41 11.79
C THR A 114 -9.79 -9.37 12.18
N ASP A 115 -10.57 -8.97 13.19
CA ASP A 115 -11.69 -9.76 13.69
C ASP A 115 -12.95 -9.46 12.88
N CYS A 116 -13.54 -10.50 12.31
CA CYS A 116 -14.75 -10.42 11.49
C CYS A 116 -15.88 -11.09 12.25
N ASN A 117 -16.52 -10.34 13.16
CA ASN A 117 -17.61 -10.78 14.02
C ASN A 117 -18.86 -9.90 13.84
#